data_AF-A0A5N5WED5-F1
#
_entry.id   AF-A0A5N5WED5-F1
#
_cell.length_a   1.000
_cell.length_b   1.000
_cell.length_c   1.000
_cell.angle_alpha   90.00
_cell.angle_beta   90.00
_cell.angle_gamma   90.00
#
_symmetry.space_group_name_H-M   'P 1'
#
loop_
_entity.id
_entity.type
_entity.pdbx_description
1 polymer ?
#
loop_
_entity_poly.entity_id
_entity_poly.type
_entity_poly.pdbx_seq_one_letter_code
_entity_poly.pdbx_strand_id
1 'polypeptide(L)' 'MHQPQPPDRLRLSPTQSTRLTMASQDLADARAADLASLDVPGLILLVERLRGSLDDALRLIKELAPPP' A
#
# COMPACT_ATOMS: atom_id res chain seq x y z
N MET A 1 -3.29 11.07 -37.25
CA MET A 1 -2.86 10.15 -36.17
C MET A 1 -3.23 10.80 -34.84
N HIS A 2 -4.39 10.46 -34.26
CA HIS A 2 -4.71 10.85 -32.87
C HIS A 2 -3.89 9.93 -31.96
N GLN A 3 -2.84 10.44 -31.34
CA GLN A 3 -2.09 9.70 -30.34
C GLN A 3 -2.96 9.62 -29.07
N PRO A 4 -3.25 8.42 -28.51
CA PRO A 4 -4.04 8.32 -27.29
C PRO A 4 -3.31 9.06 -26.17
N GLN A 5 -3.98 10.03 -25.54
CA GLN A 5 -3.41 10.71 -24.38
C GLN A 5 -3.07 9.65 -23.32
N PRO A 6 -1.86 9.67 -22.75
CA PRO A 6 -1.56 8.81 -21.62
C PRO A 6 -2.58 9.09 -20.52
N PRO A 7 -3.05 8.06 -19.79
CA PRO A 7 -4.01 8.25 -18.71
C PRO A 7 -3.46 9.33 -17.77
N ASP A 8 -4.32 10.30 -17.41
CA ASP A 8 -3.99 11.34 -16.46
C ASP A 8 -3.30 10.68 -15.26
N ARG A 9 -2.00 10.96 -15.08
CA ARG A 9 -1.26 10.41 -13.96
C ARG A 9 -1.91 10.98 -12.70
N LEU A 10 -2.61 10.14 -11.95
CA LEU A 10 -3.19 10.46 -10.66
C LEU A 10 -2.16 11.19 -9.80
N ARG A 11 -2.38 12.49 -9.58
CA ARG A 11 -1.52 13.29 -8.71
C ARG A 11 -1.97 13.07 -7.28
N LEU A 12 -1.20 12.27 -6.55
CA LEU A 12 -1.42 12.06 -5.12
C LEU A 12 -1.10 13.35 -4.36
N SER A 13 -1.91 13.66 -3.34
CA SER A 13 -1.53 14.65 -2.35
C SER A 13 -0.29 14.17 -1.57
N PRO A 14 0.45 15.08 -0.89
CA PRO A 14 1.60 14.67 -0.07
C PRO A 14 1.23 13.57 0.95
N THR A 15 0.08 13.67 1.60
CA THR A 15 -0.41 12.67 2.55
C THR A 15 -0.70 11.32 1.89
N GLN A 16 -1.33 11.34 0.71
CA GLN A 16 -1.61 10.12 -0.06
C GLN A 16 -0.33 9.45 -0.56
N SER A 17 0.65 10.25 -0.99
CA SER A 17 1.96 9.74 -1.39
C SER A 17 2.70 9.11 -0.22
N THR A 18 2.68 9.73 0.97
CA THR A 18 3.29 9.16 2.18
C THR A 18 2.66 7.82 2.54
N ARG A 19 1.32 7.73 2.50
CA ARG A 19 0.57 6.49 2.77
C ARG A 19 0.93 5.38 1.80
N LEU A 20 0.99 5.68 0.50
CA LEU A 20 1.42 4.72 -0.52
C LEU A 20 2.86 4.24 -0.28
N THR A 21 3.78 5.15 0.04
CA THR A 21 5.18 4.81 0.34
C THR A 21 5.28 3.89 1.55
N MET A 22 4.59 4.21 2.65
CA MET A 22 4.58 3.38 3.86
C MET A 22 4.01 1.98 3.58
N ALA A 23 2.85 1.90 2.93
CA ALA A 23 2.24 0.61 2.59
C ALA A 23 3.13 -0.23 1.65
N SER A 24 3.85 0.42 0.73
CA SER A 24 4.80 -0.26 -0.16
C SER A 24 6.02 -0.79 0.59
N GLN A 25 6.53 -0.02 1.56
CA GLN A 25 7.64 -0.44 2.40
C GLN A 25 7.23 -1.61 3.31
N ASP A 26 6.06 -1.54 3.95
CA ASP A 26 5.56 -2.62 4.81
C ASP A 26 5.40 -3.94 4.02
N LEU A 27 4.92 -3.85 2.78
CA LEU A 27 4.82 -5.02 1.89
C LEU A 27 6.21 -5.56 1.51
N ALA A 28 7.18 -4.69 1.24
CA ALA A 28 8.54 -5.10 0.92
C ALA A 28 9.22 -5.79 2.13
N ASP A 29 9.09 -5.21 3.32
CA ASP A 29 9.62 -5.76 4.57
C ASP A 29 9.00 -7.12 4.87
N ALA A 30 7.68 -7.26 4.72
CA ALA A 30 7.00 -8.52 4.95
C ALA A 30 7.40 -9.62 3.93
N ARG A 31 7.68 -9.24 2.68
CA ARG A 31 8.18 -10.17 1.66
C ARG A 31 9.62 -10.60 1.91
N ALA A 32 10.42 -9.73 2.51
CA ALA A 32 11.81 -10.01 2.86
C ALA A 32 11.94 -10.78 4.19
N ALA A 33 10.87 -10.87 4.98
CA ALA A 33 10.89 -11.53 6.27
C ALA A 33 11.12 -13.05 6.13
N ASP A 34 12.12 -13.56 6.84
CA ASP A 34 12.29 -15.01 7.03
C ASP A 34 11.31 -15.50 8.10
N LEU A 35 10.17 -16.01 7.66
CA LEU A 35 9.11 -16.50 8.53
C LEU A 35 9.53 -17.66 9.43
N ALA A 36 10.56 -18.43 9.05
CA ALA A 36 11.05 -19.54 9.86
C ALA A 36 11.87 -19.06 11.07
N SER A 37 12.42 -17.84 10.98
CA SER A 37 13.18 -17.20 12.05
C SER A 37 12.32 -16.42 13.05
N LEU A 38 11.05 -16.15 12.71
CA LEU A 38 10.15 -15.39 13.56
C LEU A 38 9.49 -16.27 14.60
N ASP A 39 9.45 -15.77 15.84
CA ASP A 39 8.64 -16.36 16.88
C ASP A 39 7.15 -16.00 16.69
N VAL A 40 6.27 -16.63 17.47
CA VAL A 40 4.82 -16.40 17.37
C VAL A 40 4.45 -14.91 17.53
N PRO A 41 4.98 -14.17 18.52
CA PRO A 41 4.78 -12.73 18.61
C PRO A 41 5.23 -11.96 17.36
N GLY A 42 6.39 -12.29 16.79
CA GLY A 42 6.90 -11.67 15.56
C GLY A 42 5.98 -11.91 14.37
N LEU A 43 5.45 -13.12 14.22
CA LEU A 43 4.47 -13.45 13.18
C LEU A 43 3.16 -12.66 13.35
N ILE A 44 2.65 -12.55 14.59
CA ILE A 44 1.45 -11.76 14.89
C ILE A 44 1.67 -10.30 14.49
N LEU A 45 2.80 -9.71 14.88
CA LEU A 45 3.11 -8.32 14.56
C LEU A 45 3.23 -8.07 13.06
N LEU A 46 3.84 -9.01 12.32
CA LEU A 46 3.95 -8.93 10.87
C LEU A 46 2.56 -8.95 10.21
N VAL A 47 1.68 -9.85 10.65
CA VAL A 47 0.30 -9.93 10.14
C VAL A 47 -0.51 -8.69 10.48
N GLU A 48 -0.46 -8.20 11.72
CA GLU A 48 -1.19 -6.98 12.12
C GLU A 48 -0.73 -5.75 11.35
N ARG A 49 0.58 -5.62 11.10
CA ARG A 49 1.12 -4.56 10.24
C ARG A 49 0.55 -4.64 8.84
N LEU A 50 0.61 -5.81 8.20
CA LEU A 50 0.06 -6.02 6.86
C LEU A 50 -1.45 -5.73 6.79
N ARG A 51 -2.22 -6.12 7.81
CA ARG A 51 -3.64 -5.79 7.90
C ARG A 51 -3.88 -4.27 7.93
N GLY A 52 -3.08 -3.55 8.70
CA GLY A 52 -3.11 -2.08 8.75
C GLY A 52 -2.78 -1.44 7.41
N SER A 53 -1.68 -1.87 6.77
CA SER A 53 -1.26 -1.34 5.46
C SER A 53 -2.28 -1.63 4.36
N LEU A 54 -2.93 -2.80 4.40
CA LEU A 54 -4.01 -3.15 3.47
C LEU A 54 -5.25 -2.27 3.67
N ASP A 55 -5.68 -2.06 4.92
CA ASP A 55 -6.82 -1.18 5.22
C ASP A 55 -6.54 0.26 4.74
N ASP A 56 -5.32 0.75 4.96
CA ASP A 56 -4.94 2.08 4.51
C ASP A 56 -4.89 2.20 2.97
N ALA A 57 -4.37 1.17 2.28
CA ALA A 57 -4.39 1.10 0.83
C ALA A 57 -5.83 1.07 0.27
N LEU A 58 -6.75 0.33 0.90
CA LEU A 58 -8.16 0.30 0.52
C LEU A 58 -8.83 1.66 0.70
N ARG A 59 -8.50 2.38 1.77
CA ARG A 59 -8.97 3.77 1.99
C ARG A 59 -8.44 4.71 0.91
N LEU A 60 -7.14 4.61 0.59
CA LEU A 60 -6.55 5.41 -0.49
C LEU A 60 -7.23 5.13 -1.83
N ILE A 61 -7.50 3.87 -2.16
CA ILE A 61 -8.25 3.51 -3.39
C ILE A 61 -9.63 4.16 -3.40
N LYS A 62 -10.36 4.14 -2.28
CA LYS A 62 -11.68 4.78 -2.16
C LYS A 62 -11.61 6.30 -2.32
N GLU A 63 -10.56 6.94 -1.83
CA GLU A 63 -10.34 8.38 -1.99
C GLU A 63 -10.04 8.79 -3.44
N LEU A 64 -9.38 7.91 -4.20
CA LEU A 64 -9.01 8.16 -5.59
C LEU A 64 -10.06 7.71 -6.59
N ALA A 65 -10.97 6.82 -6.18
CA ALA A 65 -12.06 6.37 -7.02
C ALA A 65 -13.03 7.53 -7.28
N PRO A 66 -13.48 7.74 -8.54
CA PRO A 66 -14.54 8.69 -8.82
C PRO A 66 -15.81 8.31 -8.03
N PRO A 67 -16.58 9.30 -7.54
CA PRO A 67 -17.88 9.03 -6.93
C PRO A 67 -18.80 8.31 -7.95
N PRO A 68 -19.73 7.47 -7.48
CA PRO A 68 -20.67 6.76 -8.35
C PRO A 68 -21.56 7.70 -9.17
#